data_AF-A0A821RNE3-F1
#
_entry.id   AF-A0A821RNE3-F1
#
_cell.length_a   1.000
_cell.length_b   1.000
_cell.length_c   1.000
_cell.angle_alpha   90.00
_cell.angle_beta   90.00
_cell.angle_gamma   90.00
#
_symmetry.space_group_name_H-M   'P 1'
#
loop_
_entity.id
_entity.type
_entity.pdbx_description
1 polymer ?
#
loop_
_entity_poly.entity_id
_entity_poly.type
_entity_poly.pdbx_seq_one_letter_code
_entity_poly.pdbx_strand_id
1 'polypeptide(L)'
;GAGGAGLRAAYGLSIAGFKTAVISKLFPTRSHTVAAQGGINAALGNMERDDWRWHMYDTVKGSDWLGDQDAIHYMAEEAPRAVVELENIGMPFSRTPDGKILQRAFGGQSYDFGRGGQARRCCCVADRTGHAMLHTLYGE
;
A
#
# COMPACT_ATOMS: atom_id res chain seq x y z
N GLY A 1 -1.05 7.88 17.63
CA GLY A 1 0.24 7.86 16.90
C GLY A 1 0.04 8.46 15.53
N ALA A 2 1.06 9.10 14.94
CA ALA A 2 0.94 9.85 13.67
C ALA A 2 1.86 9.33 12.55
N GLY A 3 2.00 8.00 12.45
CA GLY A 3 2.54 7.34 11.25
C GLY A 3 1.44 7.09 10.21
N GLY A 4 1.75 6.34 9.15
CA GLY A 4 0.81 6.13 8.02
C GLY A 4 -0.57 5.63 8.47
N ALA A 5 -0.65 4.59 9.29
CA ALA A 5 -1.91 4.06 9.79
C ALA A 5 -2.70 5.06 10.64
N GLY A 6 -2.00 5.78 11.53
CA GLY A 6 -2.63 6.75 12.44
C GLY A 6 -3.19 7.97 11.72
N LEU A 7 -2.44 8.50 10.74
CA LEU A 7 -2.89 9.61 9.91
C LEU A 7 -4.05 9.18 8.99
N ARG A 8 -3.97 8.02 8.33
CA ARG A 8 -5.07 7.52 7.48
C ARG A 8 -6.35 7.29 8.27
N ALA A 9 -6.25 6.77 9.50
CA ALA A 9 -7.41 6.61 10.39
C ALA A 9 -8.00 7.96 10.81
N ALA A 10 -7.15 8.92 11.20
CA ALA A 10 -7.58 10.25 11.59
C ALA A 10 -8.26 11.01 10.45
N TYR A 11 -7.68 10.96 9.26
CA TYR A 11 -8.27 11.50 8.03
C TYR A 11 -9.65 10.89 7.75
N GLY A 12 -9.75 9.56 7.80
CA GLY A 12 -11.01 8.86 7.58
C GLY A 12 -12.11 9.24 8.59
N LEU A 13 -11.77 9.35 9.87
CA LEU A 13 -12.70 9.79 10.91
C LEU A 13 -13.14 11.24 10.71
N SER A 14 -12.21 12.13 10.36
CA SER A 14 -12.50 13.54 10.11
C SER A 14 -13.41 13.75 8.89
N ILE A 15 -13.18 13.03 7.79
CA ILE A 15 -14.07 13.07 6.61
C ILE A 15 -15.47 12.54 6.93
N ALA A 16 -15.56 11.54 7.80
CA ALA A 16 -16.85 11.04 8.28
C ALA A 16 -17.54 11.98 9.29
N GLY A 17 -16.97 13.16 9.57
CA GLY A 17 -17.58 14.20 10.41
C GLY A 17 -17.27 14.09 11.91
N PHE A 18 -16.36 13.20 12.31
CA PHE A 18 -15.99 13.02 13.72
C PHE A 18 -14.93 14.04 14.15
N LYS A 19 -15.12 14.62 15.34
CA LYS A 19 -14.08 15.42 16.00
C LYS A 19 -12.95 14.51 16.47
N THR A 20 -11.82 14.57 15.77
CA THR A 20 -10.73 13.61 15.95
C THR A 20 -9.48 14.30 16.45
N ALA A 21 -8.84 13.72 17.48
CA ALA A 21 -7.56 14.18 18.00
C ALA A 21 -6.45 13.17 17.66
N VAL A 22 -5.35 13.66 17.09
CA VAL A 22 -4.16 12.84 16.80
C VAL A 22 -3.08 13.12 17.83
N ILE A 23 -2.82 12.16 18.70
CA ILE A 23 -1.76 12.26 19.72
C ILE A 23 -0.52 11.50 19.23
N SER A 24 0.62 12.18 19.20
CA SER A 24 1.90 11.60 18.77
C SER A 24 3.05 12.13 19.62
N LYS A 25 3.98 11.25 20.00
CA LYS A 25 5.22 11.62 20.72
C LYS A 25 6.28 12.24 19.81
N LEU A 26 6.09 12.15 18.49
CA LEU A 26 6.95 12.72 17.47
C LEU A 26 6.12 13.63 16.58
N PHE A 27 6.76 14.63 15.97
CA PHE A 27 6.18 15.32 14.82
C PHE A 27 5.84 14.28 13.73
N PRO A 28 4.65 14.32 13.09
CA PRO A 28 4.13 13.20 12.28
C PRO A 28 5.10 12.65 11.24
N THR A 29 5.76 13.51 10.45
CA THR A 29 6.70 13.10 9.39
C THR A 29 8.04 12.54 9.90
N ARG A 30 8.24 12.51 11.22
CA ARG A 30 9.37 11.81 11.87
C ARG A 30 9.01 10.38 12.30
N SER A 31 7.78 9.93 12.05
CA SER A 31 7.37 8.54 12.29
C SER A 31 8.14 7.57 11.39
N HIS A 32 8.35 6.33 11.85
CA HIS A 32 9.19 5.36 11.12
C HIS A 32 8.64 4.98 9.73
N THR A 33 7.36 5.20 9.45
CA THR A 33 6.79 5.11 8.10
C THR A 33 7.60 5.88 7.07
N VAL A 34 8.23 7.01 7.45
CA VAL A 34 9.06 7.84 6.55
C VAL A 34 10.24 7.07 5.95
N ALA A 35 10.72 6.05 6.65
CA ALA A 35 11.91 5.29 6.26
C ALA A 35 11.58 4.10 5.33
N ALA A 36 10.30 3.80 5.08
CA ALA A 36 9.96 2.72 4.16
C ALA A 36 10.37 3.07 2.72
N GLN A 37 10.98 2.12 2.03
CA GLN A 37 11.55 2.31 0.69
C GLN A 37 10.76 1.53 -0.36
N GLY A 38 10.72 0.20 -0.14
CA GLY A 38 10.12 -0.86 -0.97
C GLY A 38 8.97 -0.43 -1.89
N GLY A 39 7.85 -0.08 -1.29
CA GLY A 39 6.61 0.16 -2.03
C GLY A 39 5.42 -0.30 -1.22
N ILE A 40 4.27 -0.32 -1.88
CA ILE A 40 3.00 -0.83 -1.36
C ILE A 40 2.40 -1.78 -2.40
N ASN A 41 1.97 -2.96 -1.97
CA ASN A 41 1.45 -3.98 -2.89
C ASN A 41 -0.03 -3.72 -3.21
N ALA A 42 -0.37 -3.73 -4.49
CA ALA A 42 -1.75 -3.73 -4.95
C ALA A 42 -1.84 -4.39 -6.33
N ALA A 43 -2.82 -5.27 -6.54
CA ALA A 43 -3.05 -5.92 -7.82
C ALA A 43 -3.75 -4.98 -8.82
N LEU A 44 -3.09 -3.87 -9.18
CA LEU A 44 -3.60 -2.89 -10.15
C LEU A 44 -3.54 -3.40 -11.60
N GLY A 45 -2.63 -4.34 -11.88
CA GLY A 45 -2.43 -4.90 -13.21
C GLY A 45 -1.85 -3.90 -14.22
N ASN A 46 -1.05 -2.92 -13.77
CA ASN A 46 -0.50 -1.88 -14.64
C ASN A 46 0.70 -2.37 -15.47
N MET A 47 1.42 -3.40 -15.00
CA MET A 47 2.57 -3.99 -15.71
C MET A 47 2.16 -5.18 -16.56
N GLU A 48 1.44 -6.12 -15.94
CA GLU A 48 0.82 -7.28 -16.56
C GLU A 48 -0.53 -7.54 -15.86
N ARG A 49 -1.38 -8.39 -16.44
CA ARG A 49 -2.63 -8.81 -15.77
C ARG A 49 -2.31 -9.38 -14.40
N ASP A 50 -2.99 -8.88 -13.37
CA ASP A 50 -2.87 -9.35 -11.99
C ASP A 50 -4.25 -9.63 -11.40
N ASP A 51 -4.28 -10.29 -10.25
CA ASP A 51 -5.50 -10.63 -9.52
C ASP A 51 -5.25 -10.51 -8.02
N TRP A 52 -6.14 -9.83 -7.30
CA TRP A 52 -6.01 -9.69 -5.84
C TRP A 52 -6.02 -11.04 -5.12
N ARG A 53 -6.65 -12.07 -5.71
CA ARG A 53 -6.65 -13.44 -5.18
C ARG A 53 -5.26 -14.08 -5.24
N TRP A 54 -4.43 -13.69 -6.21
CA TRP A 54 -3.03 -14.14 -6.27
C TRP A 54 -2.20 -13.45 -5.20
N HIS A 55 -2.44 -12.15 -4.95
CA HIS A 55 -1.84 -11.44 -3.83
C HIS A 55 -2.26 -12.04 -2.47
N MET A 56 -3.53 -12.43 -2.30
CA MET A 56 -4.01 -13.16 -1.13
C MET A 56 -3.25 -14.48 -0.96
N TYR A 57 -3.15 -15.29 -2.01
CA TYR A 57 -2.43 -16.57 -1.97
C TYR A 57 -0.97 -16.41 -1.54
N ASP A 58 -0.24 -15.47 -2.15
CA ASP A 58 1.15 -15.18 -1.79
C ASP A 58 1.27 -14.76 -0.32
N THR A 59 0.30 -13.99 0.18
CA THR A 59 0.27 -13.55 1.58
C THR A 59 -0.01 -14.70 2.55
N VAL A 60 -1.00 -15.55 2.26
CA VAL A 60 -1.31 -16.73 3.08
C VAL A 60 -0.11 -17.67 3.13
N LYS A 61 0.46 -18.01 1.96
CA LYS A 61 1.67 -18.84 1.87
C LYS A 61 2.84 -18.18 2.59
N GLY A 62 3.06 -16.88 2.40
CA GLY A 62 4.15 -16.13 3.04
C GLY A 62 4.01 -16.01 4.56
N SER A 63 2.79 -16.09 5.08
CA SER A 63 2.52 -16.18 6.52
C SER A 63 2.75 -17.56 7.12
N ASP A 64 3.17 -18.53 6.31
CA ASP A 64 3.31 -19.95 6.68
C ASP A 64 2.01 -20.51 7.31
N TRP A 65 0.87 -20.12 6.72
CA TRP A 65 -0.50 -20.47 7.17
C TRP A 65 -0.85 -20.04 8.60
N LEU A 66 -0.03 -19.22 9.26
CA LEU A 66 -0.33 -18.67 10.58
C LEU A 66 -1.19 -17.40 10.50
N GLY A 67 -1.29 -16.77 9.33
CA GLY A 67 -2.09 -15.56 9.14
C GLY A 67 -3.59 -15.84 9.02
N ASP A 68 -4.38 -15.02 9.68
CA ASP A 68 -5.85 -15.07 9.60
C ASP A 68 -6.33 -14.71 8.19
N GLN A 69 -6.95 -15.67 7.52
CA GLN A 69 -7.24 -15.56 6.08
C GLN A 69 -8.37 -14.58 5.76
N ASP A 70 -9.27 -14.31 6.71
CA ASP A 70 -10.31 -13.29 6.59
C ASP A 70 -9.71 -11.87 6.56
N ALA A 71 -8.74 -11.60 7.44
CA ALA A 71 -8.00 -10.34 7.44
C ALA A 71 -7.13 -10.20 6.17
N ILE A 72 -6.46 -11.27 5.74
CA ILE A 72 -5.64 -11.26 4.51
C ILE A 72 -6.51 -11.05 3.27
N HIS A 73 -7.68 -11.68 3.20
CA HIS A 73 -8.66 -11.48 2.13
C HIS A 73 -9.03 -10.00 2.03
N TYR A 74 -9.51 -9.40 3.12
CA TYR A 74 -9.90 -8.00 3.15
C TYR A 74 -8.74 -7.09 2.71
N MET A 75 -7.54 -7.32 3.24
CA MET A 75 -6.35 -6.54 2.87
C MET A 75 -6.02 -6.64 1.38
N ALA A 76 -6.04 -7.85 0.80
CA ALA A 76 -5.64 -8.07 -0.58
C ALA A 76 -6.68 -7.51 -1.57
N GLU A 77 -7.97 -7.68 -1.29
CA GLU A 77 -9.08 -7.17 -2.10
C GLU A 77 -9.15 -5.63 -2.07
N GLU A 78 -8.92 -5.02 -0.91
CA GLU A 78 -8.98 -3.57 -0.74
C GLU A 78 -7.73 -2.81 -1.24
N ALA A 79 -6.60 -3.52 -1.40
CA ALA A 79 -5.32 -2.89 -1.76
C ALA A 79 -5.38 -2.03 -3.05
N PRO A 80 -6.01 -2.46 -4.17
CA PRO A 80 -6.18 -1.61 -5.35
C PRO A 80 -6.88 -0.29 -5.04
N ARG A 81 -7.98 -0.32 -4.29
CA ARG A 81 -8.75 0.88 -3.94
C ARG A 81 -7.95 1.82 -3.03
N ALA A 82 -7.26 1.26 -2.03
CA ALA A 82 -6.43 2.04 -1.11
C ALA A 82 -5.24 2.72 -1.81
N VAL A 83 -4.59 2.06 -2.76
CA VAL A 83 -3.48 2.66 -3.53
C VAL A 83 -3.98 3.75 -4.48
N VAL A 84 -5.11 3.54 -5.14
CA VAL A 84 -5.74 4.58 -5.98
C VAL A 84 -6.17 5.79 -5.13
N GLU A 85 -6.68 5.58 -3.92
CA GLU A 85 -6.98 6.67 -2.99
C GLU A 85 -5.73 7.51 -2.68
N LEU A 86 -4.59 6.86 -2.36
CA LEU A 86 -3.33 7.56 -2.12
C LEU A 86 -2.88 8.39 -3.33
N GLU A 87 -3.04 7.85 -4.54
CA GLU A 87 -2.69 8.58 -5.77
C GLU A 87 -3.61 9.79 -6.00
N ASN A 88 -4.90 9.65 -5.75
CA ASN A 88 -5.89 10.73 -5.88
C ASN A 88 -5.66 11.87 -4.88
N ILE A 89 -5.13 11.59 -3.68
CA ILE A 89 -4.71 12.63 -2.71
C ILE A 89 -3.29 13.16 -2.99
N GLY A 90 -2.73 12.88 -4.17
CA GLY A 90 -1.49 13.49 -4.64
C GLY A 90 -0.22 12.73 -4.28
N MET A 91 -0.28 11.45 -3.91
CA MET A 91 0.92 10.64 -3.73
C MET A 91 1.70 10.52 -5.06
N PRO A 92 2.98 10.94 -5.11
CA PRO A 92 3.72 11.07 -6.37
C PRO A 92 4.32 9.73 -6.83
N PHE A 93 3.49 8.74 -7.11
CA PHE A 93 3.91 7.44 -7.65
C PHE A 93 4.78 7.60 -8.91
N SER A 94 5.82 6.77 -9.00
CA SER A 94 6.56 6.62 -10.26
C SER A 94 5.62 6.12 -11.35
N ARG A 95 5.89 6.50 -12.60
CA ARG A 95 4.96 6.27 -13.71
C ARG A 95 5.51 5.29 -14.74
N THR A 96 4.60 4.52 -15.33
CA THR A 96 4.82 3.79 -16.58
C THR A 96 4.83 4.77 -17.78
N PRO A 97 5.29 4.35 -18.98
CA PRO A 97 5.23 5.19 -20.18
C PRO A 97 3.81 5.64 -20.56
N ASP A 98 2.78 4.87 -20.20
CA ASP A 98 1.36 5.18 -20.41
C ASP A 98 0.73 5.99 -19.25
N GLY A 99 1.53 6.46 -18.28
CA GLY A 99 1.08 7.38 -17.23
C GLY A 99 0.42 6.72 -16.00
N LYS A 100 0.40 5.39 -15.94
CA LYS A 100 -0.13 4.64 -14.79
C LYS A 100 0.91 4.52 -13.68
N ILE A 101 0.48 4.03 -12.51
CA ILE A 101 1.38 3.75 -11.38
C ILE A 101 2.33 2.62 -11.77
N LEU A 102 3.64 2.89 -11.73
CA LEU A 102 4.70 1.91 -11.92
C LEU A 102 4.67 0.87 -10.80
N GLN A 103 4.77 -0.40 -11.17
CA GLN A 103 4.89 -1.51 -10.23
C GLN A 103 6.16 -2.31 -10.50
N ARG A 104 6.86 -2.72 -9.44
CA ARG A 104 8.10 -3.50 -9.52
C ARG A 104 7.95 -4.90 -8.93
N ALA A 105 8.87 -5.78 -9.29
CA ALA A 105 8.99 -7.08 -8.67
C ALA A 105 9.41 -6.94 -7.20
N PHE A 106 8.91 -7.84 -6.36
CA PHE A 106 9.30 -7.95 -4.95
C PHE A 106 9.31 -9.42 -4.51
N GLY A 107 10.03 -9.72 -3.44
CA GLY A 107 10.18 -11.08 -2.95
C GLY A 107 8.84 -11.72 -2.58
N GLY A 108 8.68 -13.00 -2.92
CA GLY A 108 7.51 -13.80 -2.54
C GLY A 108 6.23 -13.48 -3.30
N GLN A 109 6.32 -12.79 -4.45
CA GLN A 109 5.16 -12.41 -5.26
C GLN A 109 5.09 -13.21 -6.56
N SER A 110 3.95 -13.84 -6.83
CA SER A 110 3.74 -14.70 -7.97
C SER A 110 2.42 -14.47 -8.70
N TYR A 111 2.38 -14.80 -9.99
CA TYR A 111 1.14 -14.90 -10.77
C TYR A 111 0.53 -16.31 -10.67
N ASP A 112 -0.77 -16.46 -10.97
CA ASP A 112 -1.50 -17.74 -10.99
C ASP A 112 -1.20 -18.67 -9.80
N PHE A 113 -1.47 -18.18 -8.58
CA PHE A 113 -1.35 -18.97 -7.34
C PHE A 113 0.00 -19.70 -7.20
N GLY A 114 1.12 -19.03 -7.52
CA GLY A 114 2.46 -19.61 -7.42
C GLY A 114 3.01 -20.24 -8.69
N ARG A 115 2.22 -20.31 -9.78
CA ARG A 115 2.59 -21.07 -10.99
C ARG A 115 2.98 -20.18 -12.17
N GLY A 116 2.60 -18.91 -12.15
CA GLY A 116 2.79 -17.97 -13.26
C GLY A 116 4.09 -17.16 -13.23
N GLY A 117 5.07 -17.54 -12.41
CA GLY A 117 6.34 -16.82 -12.28
C GLY A 117 6.24 -15.55 -11.42
N GLN A 118 7.27 -14.71 -11.50
CA GLN A 118 7.45 -13.51 -10.65
C GLN A 118 6.43 -12.41 -11.00
N ALA A 119 5.66 -11.98 -10.00
CA ALA A 119 4.73 -10.87 -10.16
C ALA A 119 5.38 -9.49 -9.96
N ARG A 120 4.76 -8.46 -10.54
CA ARG A 120 5.13 -7.05 -10.41
C ARG A 120 3.96 -6.23 -9.89
N ARG A 121 3.74 -6.26 -8.57
CA ARG A 121 2.60 -5.56 -7.94
C ARG A 121 2.96 -4.56 -6.85
N CYS A 122 4.26 -4.36 -6.61
CA CYS A 122 4.76 -3.41 -5.63
C CYS A 122 4.80 -2.00 -6.24
N CYS A 123 3.80 -1.18 -5.96
CA CYS A 123 3.69 0.21 -6.38
C CYS A 123 4.72 1.06 -5.63
N CYS A 124 5.48 1.91 -6.32
CA CYS A 124 6.58 2.62 -5.68
C CYS A 124 6.72 4.09 -6.08
N VAL A 125 7.40 4.85 -5.22
CA VAL A 125 7.94 6.18 -5.51
C VAL A 125 9.45 6.05 -5.49
N ALA A 126 10.05 5.67 -6.63
CA ALA A 126 11.44 5.24 -6.72
C ALA A 126 11.78 4.25 -5.59
N ASP A 127 12.64 4.65 -4.65
CA ASP A 127 13.04 3.92 -3.45
C ASP A 127 12.67 4.67 -2.15
N ARG A 128 11.69 5.58 -2.19
CA ARG A 128 11.29 6.47 -1.08
C ARG A 128 9.78 6.46 -0.84
N THR A 129 9.13 5.32 -1.06
CA THR A 129 7.66 5.21 -1.01
C THR A 129 7.08 5.62 0.35
N GLY A 130 7.73 5.27 1.45
CA GLY A 130 7.32 5.64 2.81
C GLY A 130 7.43 7.13 3.08
N HIS A 131 8.49 7.78 2.61
CA HIS A 131 8.65 9.23 2.69
C HIS A 131 7.51 9.94 1.97
N ALA A 132 7.26 9.57 0.71
CA ALA A 132 6.18 10.14 -0.08
C ALA A 132 4.81 9.92 0.58
N MET A 133 4.48 8.68 0.95
CA MET A 133 3.20 8.33 1.57
C MET A 133 2.96 9.10 2.87
N LEU A 134 3.97 9.21 3.74
CA LEU A 134 3.80 9.89 5.02
C LEU A 134 3.64 11.41 4.85
N HIS A 135 4.35 12.02 3.92
CA HIS A 135 4.20 13.44 3.63
C HIS A 135 2.86 13.76 2.96
N THR A 136 2.38 12.90 2.05
CA THR A 136 1.04 13.03 1.45
C THR A 136 -0.04 12.95 2.53
N LEU A 137 -0.02 11.92 3.39
CA LEU A 137 -1.02 11.76 4.46
C LEU A 137 -0.95 12.85 5.54
N TYR A 138 0.18 13.53 5.69
CA TYR A 138 0.30 14.66 6.63
C TYR A 138 -0.23 15.98 6.03
N GLY A 139 -0.31 16.07 4.69
CA GLY A 139 -0.84 17.26 4.01
C GLY A 139 -2.37 17.37 4.06
N GLU A 140 -3.05 16.25 4.30
CA GLU A 140 -4.51 16.13 4.48
C GLU A 140 -4.94 16.40 5.92
#